data_AF-A0A9E5GHA2-F1
#
_entry.id   AF-A0A9E5GHA2-F1
#
_cell.length_a   1.000
_cell.length_b   1.000
_cell.length_c   1.000
_cell.angle_alpha   90.00
_cell.angle_beta   90.00
_cell.angle_gamma   90.00
#
_symmetry.space_group_name_H-M   'P 1'
#
loop_
_entity.id
_entity.type
_entity.pdbx_description
1 polymer ?
#
loop_
_entity_poly.entity_id
_entity_poly.type
_entity_poly.pdbx_seq_one_letter_code
_entity_poly.pdbx_strand_id
1 'polypeptide(L)'
;MQNFLIGLGIGVVLAIVLVVVLSVRRHKEILESKKETERLKRMLTDRMDLESEGLAKLKEQNEDLKKQNENLRISLNSYSQKPGRKELARLQVYQLAVDRLTINSPGFGAAWQAALKESEDEFQKTYVGVQPFIKRLIPIKTEANVLPRTLETEDK
;
A
#
# COMPACT_ATOMS: atom_id res chain seq x y z
N MET A 1 5.49 -60.17 70.07
CA MET A 1 4.30 -60.05 69.18
C MET A 1 3.66 -58.66 69.26
N GLN A 2 3.36 -58.12 70.46
CA GLN A 2 2.71 -56.81 70.61
C GLN A 2 3.53 -55.63 70.05
N ASN A 3 4.85 -55.60 70.30
CA ASN A 3 5.72 -54.50 69.83
C ASN A 3 5.82 -54.44 68.29
N PHE A 4 5.67 -55.58 67.61
CA PHE A 4 5.68 -55.65 66.14
C PHE A 4 4.37 -55.10 65.54
N LEU A 5 3.22 -55.41 66.15
CA LEU A 5 1.91 -54.89 65.74
C LEU A 5 1.83 -53.36 65.89
N ILE A 6 2.40 -52.81 66.96
CA ILE A 6 2.45 -51.35 67.20
C ILE A 6 3.33 -50.65 66.15
N GLY A 7 4.51 -51.22 65.84
CA GLY A 7 5.39 -50.68 64.79
C GLY A 7 4.75 -50.72 63.40
N LEU A 8 4.01 -51.79 63.08
CA LEU A 8 3.27 -51.92 61.82
C LEU A 8 2.13 -50.90 61.72
N GLY A 9 1.41 -50.65 62.82
CA GLY A 9 0.36 -49.62 62.86
C GLY A 9 0.89 -48.21 62.59
N ILE A 10 2.03 -47.84 63.19
CA ILE A 10 2.66 -46.53 62.98
C ILE A 10 3.14 -46.38 61.53
N GLY A 11 3.73 -47.43 60.95
CA GLY A 11 4.17 -47.44 59.56
C GLY A 11 3.01 -47.24 58.57
N VAL A 12 1.86 -47.88 58.81
CA VAL A 12 0.67 -47.73 57.97
C VAL A 12 0.10 -46.31 58.06
N VAL A 13 0.03 -45.73 59.26
CA VAL A 13 -0.44 -44.34 59.44
C VAL A 13 0.47 -43.35 58.72
N LEU A 14 1.80 -43.50 58.83
CA LEU A 14 2.75 -42.66 58.11
C LEU A 14 2.64 -42.81 56.58
N ALA A 15 2.45 -44.03 56.09
CA ALA A 15 2.24 -44.28 54.66
C ALA A 15 0.96 -43.61 54.15
N ILE A 16 -0.14 -43.68 54.91
CA ILE A 16 -1.41 -43.02 54.55
C ILE A 16 -1.22 -41.50 54.50
N VAL A 17 -0.56 -40.91 55.50
CA VAL A 17 -0.31 -39.46 55.54
C VAL A 17 0.53 -39.02 54.33
N LEU A 18 1.58 -39.76 53.98
CA LEU A 18 2.41 -39.45 52.81
C LEU A 18 1.61 -39.54 51.50
N VAL A 19 0.79 -40.58 51.32
CA VAL A 19 -0.06 -40.74 50.13
C VAL A 19 -1.07 -39.60 50.02
N VAL A 20 -1.69 -39.19 51.12
CA VAL A 20 -2.64 -38.06 51.13
C VAL A 20 -1.94 -36.76 50.75
N VAL A 21 -0.77 -36.47 51.33
CA VAL A 21 -0.01 -35.24 50.99
C VAL A 21 0.41 -35.22 49.53
N LEU A 22 0.92 -36.34 49.00
CA LEU A 22 1.31 -36.45 47.59
C LEU A 22 0.11 -36.35 46.64
N SER A 23 -1.02 -36.96 46.99
CA SER A 23 -2.26 -36.89 46.21
C SER A 23 -2.80 -35.47 46.12
N VAL A 24 -2.83 -34.74 47.25
CA VAL A 24 -3.30 -33.34 47.28
C VAL A 24 -2.39 -32.43 46.45
N ARG A 25 -1.05 -32.62 46.52
CA ARG A 25 -0.11 -31.85 45.69
C ARG A 25 -0.33 -32.10 44.19
N ARG A 26 -0.41 -33.37 43.79
CA ARG A 26 -0.68 -33.76 42.39
C ARG A 26 -2.01 -33.22 41.88
N HIS A 27 -3.06 -33.26 42.71
CA HIS A 27 -4.36 -32.71 42.32
C HIS A 27 -4.32 -31.20 42.09
N LYS A 28 -3.55 -30.46 42.90
CA LYS A 28 -3.35 -29.02 42.70
C LYS A 28 -2.59 -28.72 41.40
N GLU A 29 -1.49 -29.42 41.15
CA GLU A 29 -0.70 -29.28 39.91
C GLU A 29 -1.55 -29.57 38.66
N ILE A 30 -2.33 -30.66 38.67
CA ILE A 30 -3.21 -31.01 37.55
C ILE A 30 -4.29 -29.94 37.34
N LEU A 31 -4.84 -29.36 38.42
CA LEU A 31 -5.85 -28.32 38.32
C LEU A 31 -5.27 -27.01 37.75
N GLU A 32 -4.08 -26.63 38.19
CA GLU A 32 -3.36 -25.46 37.68
C GLU A 32 -3.00 -25.62 36.20
N SER A 33 -2.43 -26.76 35.82
CA SER A 33 -2.13 -27.07 34.42
C SER A 33 -3.39 -27.08 33.55
N LYS A 34 -4.50 -27.66 34.03
CA LYS A 34 -5.78 -27.62 33.30
C LYS A 34 -6.26 -26.19 33.11
N LYS A 35 -6.20 -25.36 34.15
CA LYS A 35 -6.58 -23.94 34.07
C LYS A 35 -5.72 -23.18 33.07
N GLU A 36 -4.42 -23.45 33.02
CA GLU A 36 -3.52 -22.86 32.05
C GLU A 36 -3.84 -23.31 30.63
N THR A 37 -4.06 -24.61 30.39
CA THR A 37 -4.46 -25.09 29.06
C THR A 37 -5.78 -24.48 28.58
N GLU A 38 -6.76 -24.32 29.46
CA GLU A 38 -8.03 -23.67 29.10
C GLU A 38 -7.84 -22.17 28.82
N ARG A 39 -6.97 -21.49 29.57
CA ARG A 39 -6.61 -20.10 29.29
C ARG A 39 -5.94 -19.96 27.92
N LEU A 40 -4.99 -20.84 27.61
CA LEU A 40 -4.28 -20.84 26.33
C LEU A 40 -5.22 -21.12 25.16
N LYS A 41 -6.14 -22.08 25.31
CA LYS A 41 -7.18 -22.34 24.30
C LYS A 41 -8.05 -21.12 24.03
N ARG A 42 -8.52 -20.45 25.09
CA ARG A 42 -9.32 -19.22 24.94
C ARG A 42 -8.54 -18.13 24.21
N MET A 43 -7.29 -17.89 24.62
CA MET A 43 -6.43 -16.91 23.94
C MET A 43 -6.20 -17.27 22.47
N LEU A 44 -6.06 -18.55 22.14
CA LEU A 44 -5.92 -19.00 20.75
C LEU A 44 -7.20 -18.74 19.96
N THR A 45 -8.36 -19.07 20.51
CA THR A 45 -9.65 -18.79 19.88
C THR A 45 -9.83 -17.30 19.64
N ASP A 46 -9.60 -16.46 20.65
CA ASP A 46 -9.69 -15.00 20.52
C ASP A 46 -8.75 -14.46 19.43
N ARG A 47 -7.52 -15.00 19.34
CA ARG A 47 -6.55 -14.64 18.29
C ARG A 47 -7.00 -15.07 16.91
N MET A 48 -7.52 -16.29 16.77
CA MET A 48 -8.01 -16.82 15.51
C MET A 48 -9.22 -16.02 15.01
N ASP A 49 -10.13 -15.63 15.91
CA ASP A 49 -11.29 -14.82 15.58
C ASP A 49 -10.85 -13.41 15.14
N LEU A 50 -9.92 -12.77 15.87
CA LEU A 50 -9.33 -11.49 15.49
C LEU A 50 -8.60 -11.54 14.14
N GLU A 51 -7.81 -12.59 13.89
CA GLU A 51 -7.13 -12.78 12.61
C GLU A 51 -8.13 -13.01 11.46
N SER A 52 -9.19 -13.78 11.71
CA SER A 52 -10.24 -14.04 10.71
C SER A 52 -11.00 -12.77 10.35
N GLU A 53 -11.38 -11.95 11.34
CA GLU A 53 -12.01 -10.65 11.13
C GLU A 53 -11.07 -9.68 10.38
N GLY A 54 -9.79 -9.64 10.79
CA GLY A 54 -8.77 -8.82 10.14
C GLY A 54 -8.55 -9.20 8.68
N LEU A 55 -8.45 -10.51 8.39
CA LEU A 55 -8.32 -11.03 7.03
C LEU A 55 -9.54 -10.73 6.18
N ALA A 56 -10.76 -10.87 6.72
CA ALA A 56 -11.98 -10.55 6.01
C ALA A 56 -12.01 -9.07 5.60
N LYS A 57 -11.68 -8.16 6.54
CA LYS A 57 -11.60 -6.72 6.27
C LYS A 57 -10.52 -6.38 5.23
N LEU A 58 -9.35 -7.00 5.30
CA LEU A 58 -8.28 -6.81 4.32
C LEU A 58 -8.71 -7.28 2.92
N LYS A 59 -9.44 -8.39 2.84
CA LYS A 59 -9.96 -8.90 1.58
C LYS A 59 -10.99 -7.95 0.97
N GLU A 60 -11.93 -7.45 1.79
CA GLU A 60 -12.93 -6.46 1.38
C GLU A 60 -12.26 -5.18 0.84
N GLN A 61 -11.30 -4.63 1.58
CA GLN A 61 -10.54 -3.46 1.14
C GLN A 61 -9.78 -3.70 -0.17
N ASN A 62 -9.24 -4.90 -0.37
CA ASN A 62 -8.55 -5.27 -1.61
C ASN A 62 -9.52 -5.31 -2.80
N GLU A 63 -10.70 -5.88 -2.61
CA GLU A 63 -11.75 -5.94 -3.63
C GLU A 63 -12.25 -4.53 -3.99
N ASP A 64 -12.44 -3.66 -3.00
CA ASP A 64 -12.86 -2.28 -3.22
C ASP A 64 -11.77 -1.45 -3.93
N LEU A 65 -10.51 -1.60 -3.55
CA LEU A 65 -9.40 -0.96 -4.25
C LEU A 65 -9.30 -1.43 -5.71
N LYS A 66 -9.51 -2.72 -5.97
CA LYS A 66 -9.54 -3.25 -7.35
C LYS A 66 -10.68 -2.63 -8.16
N LYS A 67 -11.88 -2.51 -7.59
CA LYS A 67 -13.01 -1.84 -8.24
C LYS A 67 -12.71 -0.37 -8.52
N GLN A 68 -12.16 0.36 -7.54
CA GLN A 68 -11.78 1.76 -7.72
C GLN A 68 -10.69 1.93 -8.78
N ASN A 69 -9.70 1.05 -8.81
CA ASN A 69 -8.64 1.08 -9.82
C ASN A 69 -9.21 0.87 -11.24
N GLU A 70 -10.11 -0.10 -11.41
CA GLU A 70 -10.78 -0.32 -12.69
C GLU A 70 -11.65 0.89 -13.08
N ASN A 71 -12.42 1.44 -12.15
CA ASN A 71 -13.23 2.64 -12.40
C ASN A 71 -12.37 3.83 -12.81
N LEU A 72 -11.21 4.02 -12.17
CA LEU A 72 -10.26 5.07 -12.54
C LEU A 72 -9.66 4.81 -13.91
N ARG A 73 -9.30 3.57 -14.23
CA ARG A 73 -8.80 3.18 -15.55
C ARG A 73 -9.80 3.48 -16.65
N ILE A 74 -11.07 3.10 -16.46
CA ILE A 74 -12.17 3.37 -17.38
C ILE A 74 -12.39 4.88 -17.51
N SER A 75 -12.43 5.61 -16.39
CA SER A 75 -12.61 7.05 -16.37
C SER A 75 -11.49 7.76 -17.13
N LEU A 76 -10.23 7.41 -16.87
CA LEU A 76 -9.07 7.96 -17.56
C LEU A 76 -9.14 7.70 -19.07
N ASN A 77 -9.46 6.47 -19.48
CA ASN A 77 -9.63 6.13 -20.89
C ASN A 77 -10.77 6.95 -21.52
N SER A 78 -11.93 7.05 -20.85
CA SER A 78 -13.05 7.86 -21.32
C SER A 78 -12.70 9.35 -21.43
N TYR A 79 -11.93 9.90 -20.49
CA TYR A 79 -11.45 11.29 -20.55
C TYR A 79 -10.49 11.49 -21.73
N SER A 80 -9.56 10.55 -21.97
CA SER A 80 -8.66 10.63 -23.11
C SER A 80 -9.36 10.56 -24.47
N GLN A 81 -10.48 9.83 -24.57
CA GLN A 81 -11.24 9.68 -25.82
C GLN A 81 -12.20 10.84 -26.10
N LYS A 82 -12.58 11.61 -25.07
CA LYS A 82 -13.50 12.75 -25.19
C LYS A 82 -12.83 14.03 -24.67
N PRO A 83 -11.82 14.57 -25.39
CA PRO A 83 -11.31 15.89 -25.07
C PRO A 83 -12.46 16.90 -25.05
N GLY A 84 -12.44 17.81 -24.06
CA GLY A 84 -13.57 18.69 -23.83
C GLY A 84 -13.83 19.59 -25.04
N ARG A 85 -15.09 19.94 -25.32
CA ARG A 85 -15.43 20.83 -26.47
C ARG A 85 -14.69 22.17 -26.43
N LYS A 86 -14.34 22.65 -25.23
CA LYS A 86 -13.51 23.86 -25.03
C LYS A 86 -12.05 23.67 -25.47
N GLU A 87 -11.46 22.50 -25.23
CA GLU A 87 -10.09 22.19 -25.64
C GLU A 87 -10.02 22.04 -27.16
N LEU A 88 -10.99 21.35 -27.75
CA LEU A 88 -11.09 21.19 -29.20
C LEU A 88 -11.26 22.53 -29.91
N ALA A 89 -12.12 23.42 -29.38
CA ALA A 89 -12.28 24.77 -29.91
C ALA A 89 -10.97 25.59 -29.80
N ARG A 90 -10.23 25.45 -28.68
CA ARG A 90 -8.94 26.11 -28.49
C ARG A 90 -7.87 25.59 -29.46
N LEU A 91 -7.82 24.27 -29.69
CA LEU A 91 -6.93 23.66 -30.69
C LEU A 91 -7.23 24.17 -32.09
N GLN A 92 -8.50 24.31 -32.45
CA GLN A 92 -8.89 24.86 -33.75
C GLN A 92 -8.42 26.32 -33.92
N VAL A 93 -8.53 27.14 -32.86
CA VAL A 93 -8.00 28.52 -32.88
C VAL A 93 -6.48 28.53 -33.04
N TYR A 94 -5.76 27.64 -32.36
CA TYR A 94 -4.31 27.53 -32.52
C TYR A 94 -3.91 27.06 -33.92
N GLN A 95 -4.59 26.08 -34.49
CA GLN A 95 -4.34 25.63 -35.86
C GLN A 95 -4.52 26.78 -36.85
N LEU A 96 -5.63 27.53 -36.74
CA LEU A 96 -5.87 28.68 -37.61
C LEU A 96 -4.79 29.78 -37.46
N ALA A 97 -4.28 29.99 -36.26
CA ALA A 97 -3.18 30.92 -36.03
C ALA A 97 -1.88 30.45 -36.70
N VAL A 98 -1.56 29.16 -36.60
CA VAL A 98 -0.41 28.55 -37.28
C VAL A 98 -0.55 28.63 -38.79
N ASP A 99 -1.74 28.36 -39.34
CA ASP A 99 -2.00 28.44 -40.78
C ASP A 99 -1.76 29.87 -41.30
N ARG A 100 -2.21 30.88 -40.55
CA ARG A 100 -1.95 32.30 -40.86
C ARG A 100 -0.47 32.66 -40.79
N LEU A 101 0.26 32.17 -39.78
CA LEU A 101 1.70 32.39 -39.65
C LEU A 101 2.48 31.73 -40.79
N THR A 102 2.02 30.57 -41.27
CA THR A 102 2.63 29.86 -42.40
C THR A 102 2.48 30.62 -43.70
N ILE A 103 1.33 31.29 -43.92
CA ILE A 103 1.09 32.13 -45.10
C ILE A 103 1.86 33.46 -45.00
N ASN A 104 1.89 34.08 -43.82
CA ASN A 104 2.41 35.44 -43.65
C ASN A 104 3.91 35.51 -43.36
N SER A 105 4.55 34.40 -42.94
CA SER A 105 5.96 34.37 -42.55
C SER A 105 6.77 33.38 -43.41
N PRO A 106 7.70 33.84 -44.25
CA PRO A 106 8.60 32.98 -45.00
C PRO A 106 9.44 32.09 -44.05
N GLY A 107 9.62 30.81 -44.41
CA GLY A 107 10.44 29.85 -43.64
C GLY A 107 9.80 29.29 -42.37
N PHE A 108 8.73 29.93 -41.84
CA PHE A 108 8.03 29.47 -40.64
C PHE A 108 7.44 28.06 -40.82
N GLY A 109 6.79 27.78 -41.95
CA GLY A 109 6.15 26.49 -42.20
C GLY A 109 7.13 25.30 -42.12
N ALA A 110 8.33 25.43 -42.67
CA ALA A 110 9.35 24.38 -42.64
C ALA A 110 9.90 24.16 -41.22
N ALA A 111 10.19 25.26 -40.49
CA ALA A 111 10.64 25.18 -39.11
C ALA A 111 9.57 24.60 -38.17
N TRP A 112 8.30 24.97 -38.39
CA TRP A 112 7.17 24.45 -37.62
C TRP A 112 6.94 22.96 -37.89
N GLN A 113 6.97 22.51 -39.14
CA GLN A 113 6.84 21.08 -39.47
C GLN A 113 7.97 20.24 -38.87
N ALA A 114 9.21 20.75 -38.88
CA ALA A 114 10.34 20.08 -38.26
C ALA A 114 10.16 19.97 -36.73
N ALA A 115 9.79 21.07 -36.08
CA ALA A 115 9.53 21.10 -34.63
C ALA A 115 8.33 20.22 -34.24
N LEU A 116 7.28 20.17 -35.07
CA LEU A 116 6.11 19.33 -34.85
C LEU A 116 6.51 17.84 -34.87
N LYS A 117 7.27 17.43 -35.89
CA LYS A 117 7.76 16.05 -36.01
C LYS A 117 8.64 15.64 -34.83
N GLU A 118 9.56 16.50 -34.41
CA GLU A 118 10.41 16.23 -33.24
C GLU A 118 9.59 16.11 -31.94
N SER A 119 8.58 16.96 -31.79
CA SER A 119 7.66 16.93 -30.64
C SER A 119 6.80 15.66 -30.63
N GLU A 120 6.32 15.20 -31.79
CA GLU A 120 5.59 13.92 -31.92
C GLU A 120 6.46 12.73 -31.52
N ASP A 121 7.72 12.72 -31.97
CA ASP A 121 8.69 11.68 -31.61
C ASP A 121 9.01 11.68 -30.10
N GLU A 122 9.08 12.85 -29.45
CA GLU A 122 9.25 12.96 -28.00
C GLU A 122 7.99 12.52 -27.23
N PHE A 123 6.80 12.88 -27.74
CA PHE A 123 5.52 12.50 -27.13
C PHE A 123 5.29 10.98 -27.17
N GLN A 124 5.62 10.31 -28.28
CA GLN A 124 5.56 8.85 -28.39
C GLN A 124 6.46 8.15 -27.36
N LYS A 125 7.68 8.66 -27.14
CA LYS A 125 8.60 8.12 -26.11
C LYS A 125 8.04 8.27 -24.68
N THR A 126 7.22 9.29 -24.45
CA THR A 126 6.53 9.51 -23.17
C THR A 126 5.39 8.50 -22.98
N TYR A 127 4.61 8.22 -24.02
CA TYR A 127 3.48 7.27 -23.99
C TYR A 127 3.91 5.81 -23.76
N VAL A 128 5.08 5.41 -24.26
CA VAL A 128 5.64 4.05 -24.05
C VAL A 128 6.17 3.85 -22.61
N GLY A 129 6.13 4.89 -21.75
CA GLY A 129 6.38 4.77 -20.31
C GLY A 129 7.85 4.67 -19.90
N VAL A 130 8.78 4.77 -20.85
CA VAL A 130 10.23 4.63 -20.58
C VAL A 130 10.81 5.89 -19.92
N GLN A 131 10.34 7.08 -20.33
CA GLN A 131 10.84 8.35 -19.81
C GLN A 131 10.54 8.60 -18.32
N PRO A 132 9.32 8.37 -17.80
CA PRO A 132 9.03 8.53 -16.37
C PRO A 132 9.85 7.57 -15.49
N PHE A 133 10.13 6.36 -16.00
CA PHE A 133 10.96 5.38 -15.31
C PHE A 133 12.43 5.81 -15.26
N ILE A 134 12.97 6.32 -16.38
CA ILE A 134 14.35 6.85 -16.46
C ILE A 134 14.52 8.13 -15.63
N LYS A 135 13.58 9.08 -15.66
CA LYS A 135 13.62 10.31 -14.85
C LYS A 135 13.52 10.04 -13.34
N ARG A 136 12.89 8.92 -12.94
CA ARG A 136 12.83 8.50 -11.54
C ARG A 136 14.12 7.81 -11.08
N LEU A 137 14.86 7.19 -12.00
CA LEU A 137 16.11 6.49 -11.72
C LEU A 137 17.34 7.40 -11.84
N ILE A 138 17.27 8.46 -12.64
CA ILE A 138 18.36 9.40 -12.88
C ILE A 138 17.92 10.79 -12.40
N PRO A 139 18.44 11.31 -11.28
CA PRO A 139 18.24 12.70 -10.90
C PRO A 139 18.97 13.58 -11.92
N ILE A 140 18.23 14.07 -12.92
CA ILE A 140 18.72 15.08 -13.85
C ILE A 140 18.88 16.36 -13.04
N LYS A 141 20.12 16.69 -12.66
CA LYS A 141 20.47 18.04 -12.19
C LYS A 141 20.30 18.98 -13.37
N THR A 142 19.14 19.60 -13.49
CA THR A 142 18.93 20.69 -14.45
C THR A 142 19.70 21.90 -13.94
N GLU A 143 20.91 22.13 -14.48
CA GLU A 143 21.67 23.38 -14.30
C GLU A 143 21.13 24.51 -15.19
N ALA A 144 19.79 24.63 -15.27
CA ALA A 144 19.20 25.81 -15.88
C ALA A 144 19.32 26.94 -14.87
N ASN A 145 20.32 27.81 -15.05
CA ASN A 145 20.40 29.09 -14.36
C ASN A 145 19.17 29.91 -14.79
N VAL A 146 18.11 29.84 -14.00
CA VAL A 146 16.92 30.68 -14.16
C VAL A 146 17.41 32.12 -14.06
N LEU A 147 17.39 32.83 -15.20
CA LEU A 147 17.75 34.25 -15.25
C LEU A 147 16.99 35.00 -14.15
N PRO A 148 17.64 35.88 -13.37
CA PRO A 148 16.94 36.67 -12.39
C PRO A 148 15.86 37.47 -13.11
N ARG A 149 14.62 37.33 -12.64
CA ARG A 149 13.47 38.11 -13.06
C ARG A 149 13.84 39.59 -12.89
N THR A 150 14.19 40.28 -13.97
CA THR A 150 14.32 41.73 -13.98
C THR A 150 12.94 42.30 -13.72
N LEU A 151 12.69 42.69 -12.47
CA LEU A 151 11.59 43.56 -12.13
C LEU A 151 11.98 44.95 -12.60
N GLU A 152 11.65 45.28 -13.84
CA GLU A 152 11.49 46.66 -14.26
C GLU A 152 10.21 47.18 -13.61
N THR A 153 10.36 47.78 -12.43
CA THR A 153 9.44 48.82 -11.98
C THR A 153 10.13 50.14 -12.25
N GLU A 154 9.87 50.69 -13.43
CA GLU A 154 9.88 52.14 -13.62
C GLU A 154 8.86 52.72 -12.65
N ASP A 155 9.33 53.47 -11.65
CA ASP A 155 8.56 54.52 -10.98
C ASP A 155 9.56 55.45 -10.29
N LYS A 156 9.92 56.53 -10.99
CA LYS A 156 10.18 57.88 -10.46
C LYS A 156 10.34 58.90 -11.57
#